data_AF-A0A836H435-F1
#
_entry.id   AF-A0A836H435-F1
#
_cell.length_a   1.000
_cell.length_b   1.000
_cell.length_c   1.000
_cell.angle_alpha   90.00
_cell.angle_beta   90.00
_cell.angle_gamma   90.00
#
_symmetry.space_group_name_H-M   'P 1'
#
loop_
_entity.id
_entity.type
_entity.pdbx_description
1 polymer ?
#
loop_
_entity_poly.entity_id
_entity_poly.type
_entity_poly.pdbx_seq_one_letter_code
_entity_poly.pdbx_strand_id
1 'polypeptide(L)'
;MLRTSRMRRAGMHVPGAQELDDQVLLNRLRKSRPKRRLFFKAMTAGRMQGFVAAGGIILGAAVFLGPWLWEEVQEMMGNKYVPLPPSKMPRTSPEWWENEWRKMNPLWRAGESMSDFFAGPYGFVKEQTGRDMSSALDFVRTSPSLSSSSGVAREQQSGFLRRLTCAFRRSEAPATSHCATTASRGAEADRKGGDSCRTSASAVMLPNPPQMLVPLCGDSPIIRTAALQGFEVDAVDSSQTAIQSAVSRTEEGLPRELYSKIHLHWKNFFSPELWEGPLKGKKYDVIYERQGMTSLNREQRPDYAYLLKRALKDDGLIYVEGIFRTGRVKGNKLRGPPYSLSKRELEQLFPLSEGYYVRCEEKTDAMRQLSRENRILKRVPKELYVTPFSCVVFREATVNLRTRTEPLQHPEPPILTPPEENFVW
;
A
#
# COMPACT_ATOMS: atom_id res chain seq x y z
N MET A 1 -65.71 21.62 -50.19
CA MET A 1 -65.66 20.17 -49.90
C MET A 1 -64.79 19.49 -50.95
N LEU A 2 -63.52 19.18 -50.65
CA LEU A 2 -62.67 18.32 -51.48
C LEU A 2 -61.70 17.58 -50.55
N ARG A 3 -61.90 16.26 -50.42
CA ARG A 3 -61.07 15.33 -49.65
C ARG A 3 -59.81 15.00 -50.46
N THR A 4 -58.63 15.28 -49.90
CA THR A 4 -57.34 14.82 -50.45
C THR A 4 -56.95 13.49 -49.81
N SER A 5 -57.01 12.42 -50.61
CA SER A 5 -56.59 11.05 -50.26
C SER A 5 -55.08 10.89 -50.49
N ARG A 6 -54.28 10.82 -49.43
CA ARG A 6 -52.86 10.42 -49.50
C ARG A 6 -52.78 8.89 -49.62
N MET A 7 -52.51 8.37 -50.81
CA MET A 7 -52.04 7.00 -50.99
C MET A 7 -50.60 6.91 -50.44
N ARG A 8 -50.41 6.19 -49.33
CA ARG A 8 -49.09 5.72 -48.89
C ARG A 8 -48.71 4.52 -49.76
N ARG A 9 -47.66 4.67 -50.58
CA ARG A 9 -46.95 3.53 -51.18
C ARG A 9 -46.36 2.70 -50.05
N ALA A 10 -46.90 1.50 -49.83
CA ALA A 10 -46.21 0.48 -49.05
C ALA A 10 -45.03 -0.02 -49.89
N GLY A 11 -43.80 0.28 -49.46
CA GLY A 11 -42.62 -0.32 -50.04
C GLY A 11 -42.62 -1.81 -49.73
N MET A 12 -42.80 -2.64 -50.75
CA MET A 12 -42.54 -4.07 -50.63
C MET A 12 -41.03 -4.27 -50.50
N HIS A 13 -40.58 -4.54 -49.29
CA HIS A 13 -39.24 -5.04 -49.05
C HIS A 13 -39.22 -6.52 -49.44
N VAL A 14 -38.52 -6.83 -50.54
CA VAL A 14 -38.19 -8.21 -50.90
C VAL A 14 -36.97 -8.60 -50.06
N PRO A 15 -37.06 -9.61 -49.19
CA PRO A 15 -35.95 -10.02 -48.35
C PRO A 15 -34.79 -10.55 -49.20
N GLY A 16 -33.56 -10.25 -48.77
CA GLY A 16 -32.34 -10.72 -49.43
C GLY A 16 -32.14 -12.23 -49.25
N ALA A 17 -31.31 -12.85 -50.10
CA ALA A 17 -31.07 -14.30 -50.05
C ALA A 17 -30.57 -14.78 -48.66
N GLN A 18 -29.76 -13.97 -47.97
CA GLN A 18 -29.31 -14.27 -46.61
C GLN A 18 -30.45 -14.19 -45.58
N GLU A 19 -31.37 -13.22 -45.69
CA GLU A 19 -32.55 -13.16 -44.81
C GLU A 19 -33.49 -14.35 -45.03
N LEU A 20 -33.56 -14.87 -46.25
CA LEU A 20 -34.33 -16.06 -46.54
C LEU A 20 -33.72 -17.29 -45.88
N ASP A 21 -32.39 -17.45 -45.96
CA ASP A 21 -31.69 -18.56 -45.31
C ASP A 21 -31.77 -18.49 -43.77
N ASP A 22 -31.64 -17.29 -43.20
CA ASP A 22 -31.80 -17.08 -41.76
C ASP A 22 -33.24 -17.37 -41.29
N GLN A 23 -34.25 -16.99 -42.07
CA GLN A 23 -35.65 -17.32 -41.77
C GLN A 23 -35.94 -18.81 -41.93
N VAL A 24 -35.30 -19.51 -42.86
CA VAL A 24 -35.44 -20.96 -43.04
C VAL A 24 -34.78 -21.71 -41.88
N LEU A 25 -33.60 -21.26 -41.41
CA LEU A 25 -32.93 -21.81 -40.22
C LEU A 25 -33.76 -21.59 -38.95
N LEU A 26 -34.28 -20.38 -38.75
CA LEU A 26 -35.17 -20.07 -37.62
C LEU A 26 -36.46 -20.89 -37.68
N ASN A 27 -37.05 -21.09 -38.86
CA ASN A 27 -38.26 -21.91 -39.00
C ASN A 27 -37.99 -23.41 -38.80
N ARG A 28 -36.80 -23.92 -39.15
CA ARG A 28 -36.39 -25.30 -38.81
C ARG A 28 -36.16 -25.48 -37.32
N LEU A 29 -35.52 -24.52 -36.66
CA LEU A 29 -35.32 -24.54 -35.19
C LEU A 29 -36.64 -24.37 -34.42
N ARG A 30 -37.60 -23.63 -34.97
CA ARG A 30 -38.92 -23.45 -34.37
C ARG A 30 -39.83 -24.67 -34.56
N LYS A 31 -39.68 -25.42 -35.65
CA LYS A 31 -40.41 -26.68 -35.89
C LYS A 31 -39.78 -27.90 -35.19
N SER A 32 -38.51 -27.85 -34.77
CA SER A 32 -37.83 -28.96 -34.09
C SER A 32 -38.00 -28.97 -32.56
N ARG A 33 -38.74 -28.02 -31.97
CA ARG A 33 -39.14 -28.10 -30.56
C ARG A 33 -40.48 -28.84 -30.45
N PRO A 34 -40.51 -30.15 -30.13
CA PRO A 34 -41.75 -30.78 -29.72
C PRO A 34 -42.28 -30.03 -28.50
N LYS A 35 -43.51 -29.52 -28.58
CA LYS A 35 -44.26 -29.04 -27.41
C LYS A 35 -44.52 -30.24 -26.51
N ARG A 36 -43.51 -30.69 -25.76
CA ARG A 36 -43.68 -31.62 -24.65
C ARG A 36 -44.43 -30.88 -23.55
N ARG A 37 -45.75 -30.92 -23.63
CA ARG A 37 -46.59 -30.79 -22.43
C ARG A 37 -46.12 -31.91 -21.50
N LEU A 38 -45.40 -31.55 -20.45
CA LEU A 38 -45.01 -32.46 -19.35
C LEU A 38 -46.29 -32.97 -18.69
N PHE A 39 -46.86 -34.03 -19.24
CA PHE A 39 -47.85 -34.82 -18.54
C PHE A 39 -47.12 -35.60 -17.45
N PHE A 40 -47.23 -35.14 -16.21
CA PHE A 40 -46.87 -35.87 -14.98
C PHE A 40 -47.81 -37.06 -14.73
N LYS A 41 -48.08 -37.88 -15.75
CA LYS A 41 -48.83 -39.14 -15.54
C LYS A 41 -47.85 -40.29 -15.42
N ALA A 42 -47.86 -40.89 -14.23
CA ALA A 42 -47.14 -42.07 -13.80
C ALA A 42 -45.61 -41.98 -13.93
N MET A 43 -44.99 -41.12 -13.12
CA MET A 43 -43.62 -41.40 -12.70
C MET A 43 -43.65 -42.65 -11.82
N THR A 44 -43.23 -43.78 -12.37
CA THR A 44 -42.95 -44.99 -11.58
C THR A 44 -41.90 -44.65 -10.52
N ALA A 45 -42.02 -45.23 -9.31
CA ALA A 45 -41.19 -44.90 -8.15
C ALA A 45 -39.67 -44.91 -8.45
N GLY A 46 -39.22 -45.80 -9.35
CA GLY A 46 -37.82 -45.85 -9.79
C GLY A 46 -37.33 -44.61 -10.56
N ARG A 47 -38.20 -43.91 -11.32
CA ARG A 47 -37.84 -42.64 -11.98
C ARG A 47 -37.76 -41.49 -10.98
N MET A 48 -38.59 -41.52 -9.94
CA MET A 48 -38.56 -40.52 -8.87
C MET A 48 -37.25 -40.63 -8.06
N GLN A 49 -36.77 -41.85 -7.78
CA GLN A 49 -35.45 -42.07 -7.19
C GLN A 49 -34.32 -41.54 -8.08
N GLY A 50 -34.40 -41.72 -9.40
CA GLY A 50 -33.45 -41.14 -10.35
C GLY A 50 -33.40 -39.61 -10.32
N PHE A 51 -34.56 -38.94 -10.25
CA PHE A 51 -34.60 -37.48 -10.13
C PHE A 51 -34.11 -36.96 -8.78
N VAL A 52 -34.41 -37.67 -7.68
CA VAL A 52 -33.89 -37.32 -6.35
C VAL A 52 -32.38 -37.48 -6.31
N ALA A 53 -31.83 -38.57 -6.87
CA ALA A 53 -30.39 -38.78 -6.96
C ALA A 53 -29.72 -37.71 -7.84
N ALA A 54 -30.27 -37.42 -9.02
CA ALA A 54 -29.74 -36.38 -9.89
C ALA A 54 -29.83 -34.98 -9.25
N GLY A 55 -30.93 -34.65 -8.58
CA GLY A 55 -31.09 -33.41 -7.83
C GLY A 55 -30.10 -33.30 -6.67
N GLY A 56 -29.85 -34.41 -5.97
CA GLY A 56 -28.84 -34.49 -4.91
C GLY A 56 -27.41 -34.27 -5.44
N ILE A 57 -27.07 -34.83 -6.59
CA ILE A 57 -25.76 -34.61 -7.24
C ILE A 57 -25.60 -33.15 -7.66
N ILE A 58 -26.62 -32.56 -8.29
CA ILE A 58 -26.57 -31.15 -8.73
C ILE A 58 -26.46 -30.22 -7.53
N LEU A 59 -27.26 -30.45 -6.48
CA LEU A 59 -27.23 -29.65 -5.26
C LEU A 59 -25.89 -29.82 -4.53
N GLY A 60 -25.37 -31.04 -4.43
CA GLY A 60 -24.06 -31.32 -3.86
C GLY A 60 -22.96 -30.60 -4.64
N ALA A 61 -22.95 -30.71 -5.97
CA ALA A 61 -21.99 -29.98 -6.82
C ALA A 61 -22.10 -28.47 -6.63
N ALA A 62 -23.31 -27.89 -6.51
CA ALA A 62 -23.48 -26.48 -6.25
C ALA A 62 -22.97 -26.05 -4.86
N VAL A 63 -23.12 -26.89 -3.83
CA VAL A 63 -22.63 -26.59 -2.48
C VAL A 63 -21.10 -26.71 -2.39
N PHE A 64 -20.50 -27.70 -3.05
CA PHE A 64 -19.06 -27.93 -3.00
C PHE A 64 -18.27 -27.09 -4.01
N LEU A 65 -18.76 -26.95 -5.24
CA LEU A 65 -18.09 -26.23 -6.32
C LEU A 65 -18.55 -24.77 -6.45
N GLY A 66 -19.75 -24.43 -5.97
CA GLY A 66 -20.30 -23.08 -6.06
C GLY A 66 -19.43 -22.02 -5.38
N PRO A 67 -18.95 -22.23 -4.14
CA PRO A 67 -18.02 -21.30 -3.50
C PRO A 67 -16.73 -21.10 -4.31
N TRP A 68 -16.15 -22.18 -4.86
CA TRP A 68 -14.94 -22.10 -5.69
C TRP A 68 -15.19 -21.37 -7.03
N LEU A 69 -16.28 -21.69 -7.73
CA LEU A 69 -16.69 -20.99 -8.96
C LEU A 69 -17.00 -19.51 -8.70
N TRP A 70 -17.56 -19.18 -7.54
CA TRP A 70 -17.80 -17.80 -7.14
C TRP A 70 -16.50 -17.05 -6.92
N GLU A 71 -15.49 -17.69 -6.31
CA GLU A 71 -14.15 -17.10 -6.14
C GLU A 71 -13.47 -16.82 -7.49
N GLU A 72 -13.50 -17.77 -8.43
CA GLU A 72 -12.97 -17.61 -9.80
C GLU A 72 -13.66 -16.47 -10.57
N VAL A 73 -15.00 -16.34 -10.41
CA VAL A 73 -15.75 -15.24 -11.02
C VAL A 73 -15.40 -13.89 -10.39
N GLN A 74 -15.18 -13.83 -9.07
CA GLN A 74 -14.72 -12.60 -8.40
C GLN A 74 -13.30 -12.20 -8.84
N GLU A 75 -12.42 -13.19 -9.03
CA GLU A 75 -11.08 -13.02 -9.58
C GLU A 75 -11.12 -12.50 -11.03
N MET A 76 -11.93 -13.12 -11.90
CA MET A 76 -12.11 -12.70 -13.29
C MET A 76 -12.72 -11.28 -13.42
N MET A 77 -13.58 -10.88 -12.49
CA MET A 77 -14.16 -9.54 -12.44
C MET A 77 -13.24 -8.49 -11.80
N GLY A 78 -12.04 -8.87 -11.36
CA GLY A 78 -11.09 -7.95 -10.70
C GLY A 78 -11.53 -7.52 -9.30
N ASN A 79 -12.45 -8.25 -8.67
CA ASN A 79 -12.97 -7.97 -7.32
C ASN A 79 -12.15 -8.66 -6.21
N LYS A 80 -11.15 -9.46 -6.56
CA LYS A 80 -10.25 -10.17 -5.65
C LYS A 80 -8.81 -9.98 -6.12
N TYR A 81 -7.89 -9.76 -5.17
CA TYR A 81 -6.48 -9.62 -5.48
C TYR A 81 -5.86 -10.97 -5.85
N VAL A 82 -5.36 -11.11 -7.07
CA VAL A 82 -4.64 -12.32 -7.51
C VAL A 82 -3.14 -12.02 -7.50
N PRO A 83 -2.38 -12.55 -6.54
CA PRO A 83 -0.94 -12.42 -6.61
C PRO A 83 -0.43 -13.16 -7.85
N LEU A 84 0.35 -12.47 -8.69
CA LEU A 84 0.96 -13.10 -9.86
C LEU A 84 1.78 -14.32 -9.41
N PRO A 85 1.60 -15.50 -10.03
CA PRO A 85 2.30 -16.70 -9.61
C PRO A 85 3.83 -16.52 -9.75
N PRO A 86 4.61 -17.14 -8.85
CA PRO A 86 6.04 -16.97 -8.82
C PRO A 86 6.66 -17.57 -10.08
N SER A 87 7.45 -16.78 -10.79
CA SER A 87 8.36 -17.28 -11.79
C SER A 87 9.60 -17.72 -11.01
N LYS A 88 9.72 -19.03 -10.79
CA LYS A 88 10.84 -19.73 -10.13
C LYS A 88 11.29 -19.15 -8.78
N MET A 89 10.78 -19.70 -7.67
CA MET A 89 11.46 -19.59 -6.38
C MET A 89 12.86 -20.22 -6.48
N PRO A 90 13.91 -19.62 -5.88
CA PRO A 90 15.12 -20.36 -5.58
C PRO A 90 14.72 -21.59 -4.74
N ARG A 91 15.20 -22.79 -5.10
CA ARG A 91 14.95 -24.06 -4.36
C ARG A 91 15.42 -24.02 -2.89
N THR A 92 16.05 -22.92 -2.50
CA THR A 92 16.48 -22.60 -1.15
C THR A 92 15.96 -21.19 -0.82
N SER A 93 14.65 -21.03 -0.60
CA SER A 93 14.23 -20.02 0.38
C SER A 93 14.82 -20.51 1.69
N PRO A 94 15.86 -19.89 2.24
CA PRO A 94 16.44 -20.41 3.46
C PRO A 94 15.35 -20.29 4.54
N GLU A 95 15.23 -21.29 5.42
CA GLU A 95 14.20 -21.38 6.47
C GLU A 95 14.02 -20.07 7.29
N TRP A 96 15.00 -19.17 7.27
CA TRP A 96 14.91 -17.85 7.90
C TRP A 96 13.88 -16.90 7.24
N TRP A 97 13.54 -17.04 5.96
CA TRP A 97 12.55 -16.19 5.27
C TRP A 97 11.11 -16.52 5.69
N GLU A 98 10.81 -17.78 5.98
CA GLU A 98 9.56 -18.17 6.66
C GLU A 98 9.57 -17.74 8.16
N ASN A 99 10.73 -17.43 8.70
CA ASN A 99 10.92 -17.00 10.08
C ASN A 99 10.68 -15.49 10.28
N GLU A 100 10.80 -14.66 9.22
CA GLU A 100 10.29 -13.26 9.23
C GLU A 100 8.79 -13.22 9.53
N TRP A 101 8.06 -14.24 9.09
CA TRP A 101 6.65 -14.44 9.43
C TRP A 101 6.42 -14.67 10.93
N ARG A 102 7.33 -15.39 11.60
CA ARG A 102 7.31 -15.49 13.07
C ARG A 102 7.70 -14.19 13.77
N LYS A 103 8.16 -13.15 13.05
CA LYS A 103 8.44 -11.82 13.61
C LYS A 103 7.21 -10.90 13.70
N MET A 104 6.04 -11.38 13.29
CA MET A 104 4.78 -11.03 13.97
C MET A 104 4.72 -11.63 15.39
N ASN A 105 5.87 -11.80 16.07
CA ASN A 105 5.88 -11.92 17.51
C ASN A 105 5.67 -10.51 18.08
N PRO A 106 4.51 -10.18 18.67
CA PRO A 106 4.24 -8.86 19.22
C PRO A 106 5.15 -8.50 20.42
N LEU A 107 5.91 -9.46 20.98
CA LEU A 107 6.68 -9.26 22.21
C LEU A 107 7.81 -8.22 22.10
N TRP A 108 8.36 -7.98 20.90
CA TRP A 108 9.39 -6.94 20.66
C TRP A 108 8.80 -5.64 20.09
N ARG A 109 7.51 -5.65 19.71
CA ARG A 109 6.72 -4.49 19.26
C ARG A 109 5.71 -4.03 20.31
N ALA A 110 5.94 -4.40 21.57
CA ALA A 110 5.06 -4.06 22.68
C ALA A 110 4.99 -2.53 22.83
N GLY A 111 3.84 -1.94 22.50
CA GLY A 111 3.55 -0.52 22.68
C GLY A 111 3.30 0.27 21.39
N GLU A 112 3.60 -0.27 20.20
CA GLU A 112 3.18 0.37 18.93
C GLU A 112 1.72 0.04 18.63
N SER A 113 0.88 1.05 18.37
CA SER A 113 -0.48 0.81 17.91
C SER A 113 -0.50 0.62 16.39
N MET A 114 -1.31 -0.34 15.94
CA MET A 114 -1.56 -0.56 14.51
C MET A 114 -2.24 0.65 13.84
N SER A 115 -2.86 1.56 14.62
CA SER A 115 -3.52 2.74 14.10
C SER A 115 -2.58 3.92 13.83
N ASP A 116 -1.40 3.96 14.45
CA ASP A 116 -0.50 5.12 14.42
C ASP A 116 0.98 4.78 14.17
N PHE A 117 1.32 3.52 13.90
CA PHE A 117 2.71 3.07 13.66
C PHE A 117 3.47 3.90 12.61
N PHE A 118 2.78 4.54 11.66
CA PHE A 118 3.36 5.38 10.61
C PHE A 118 3.64 6.81 11.06
N ALA A 119 3.04 7.29 12.16
CA ALA A 119 3.12 8.68 12.59
C ALA A 119 4.56 9.07 12.98
N GLY A 120 5.27 8.20 13.70
CA GLY A 120 6.68 8.38 14.05
C GLY A 120 7.57 8.50 12.80
N PRO A 121 7.60 7.47 11.92
CA PRO A 121 8.31 7.52 10.65
C PRO A 121 8.03 8.77 9.82
N TYR A 122 6.76 9.17 9.69
CA TYR A 122 6.37 10.30 8.84
C TYR A 122 6.76 11.63 9.46
N GLY A 123 6.62 11.76 10.79
CA GLY A 123 7.10 12.92 11.54
C GLY A 123 8.60 13.11 11.37
N PHE A 124 9.38 12.02 11.50
CA PHE A 124 10.82 12.04 11.29
C PHE A 124 11.20 12.43 9.86
N VAL A 125 10.56 11.87 8.84
CA VAL A 125 10.80 12.27 7.44
C VAL A 125 10.51 13.75 7.23
N LYS A 126 9.41 14.27 7.78
CA LYS A 126 9.02 15.67 7.68
C LYS A 126 10.03 16.59 8.36
N GLU A 127 10.52 16.24 9.55
CA GLU A 127 11.55 16.98 10.26
C GLU A 127 12.86 17.06 9.44
N GLN A 128 13.29 15.93 8.89
CA GLN A 128 14.59 15.84 8.20
C GLN A 128 14.57 16.41 6.78
N THR A 129 13.44 16.34 6.07
CA THR A 129 13.36 16.70 4.64
C THR A 129 12.38 17.83 4.34
N GLY A 130 11.50 18.19 5.28
CA GLY A 130 10.39 19.10 5.04
C GLY A 130 9.24 18.50 4.23
N ARG A 131 9.33 17.23 3.81
CA ARG A 131 8.30 16.51 3.03
C ARG A 131 7.26 15.90 3.97
N ASP A 132 5.99 16.24 3.77
CA ASP A 132 4.89 15.73 4.60
C ASP A 132 4.27 14.48 3.98
N MET A 133 4.47 13.32 4.61
CA MET A 133 3.92 12.05 4.12
C MET A 133 2.51 11.74 4.63
N SER A 134 1.90 12.59 5.46
CA SER A 134 0.58 12.32 6.08
C SER A 134 -0.55 12.11 5.06
N SER A 135 -0.44 12.73 3.88
CA SER A 135 -1.28 12.47 2.72
C SER A 135 -0.50 12.67 1.43
N ALA A 136 -0.93 12.04 0.34
CA ALA A 136 -0.38 12.24 -0.99
C ALA A 136 -0.47 13.71 -1.44
N LEU A 137 -1.55 14.40 -1.07
CA LEU A 137 -1.72 15.82 -1.36
C LEU A 137 -0.69 16.69 -0.64
N ASP A 138 -0.45 16.43 0.64
CA ASP A 138 0.53 17.18 1.42
C ASP A 138 1.96 16.85 0.97
N PHE A 139 2.21 15.61 0.57
CA PHE A 139 3.49 15.20 0.01
C PHE A 139 3.81 15.91 -1.30
N VAL A 140 2.83 16.01 -2.20
CA VAL A 140 2.95 16.79 -3.44
C VAL A 140 3.11 18.28 -3.12
N ARG A 141 2.27 18.84 -2.24
CA ARG A 141 2.33 20.27 -1.87
C ARG A 141 3.68 20.68 -1.28
N THR A 142 4.31 19.78 -0.52
CA THR A 142 5.62 19.99 0.09
C THR A 142 6.79 19.60 -0.81
N SER A 143 6.55 19.24 -2.08
CA SER A 143 7.62 18.94 -3.03
C SER A 143 8.44 20.20 -3.39
N PRO A 144 9.79 20.14 -3.44
CA PRO A 144 10.63 21.28 -3.78
C PRO A 144 10.43 21.80 -5.21
N SER A 145 10.10 20.92 -6.15
CA SER A 145 9.98 21.24 -7.59
C SER A 145 8.81 22.19 -7.93
N LEU A 146 7.77 22.22 -7.09
CA LEU A 146 6.68 23.19 -7.24
C LEU A 146 7.05 24.59 -6.75
N SER A 147 8.14 24.73 -5.98
CA SER A 147 8.53 25.99 -5.37
C SER A 147 9.43 26.86 -6.26
N SER A 148 10.06 26.26 -7.28
CA SER A 148 10.98 26.91 -8.23
C SER A 148 10.35 27.25 -9.58
N SER A 149 9.17 26.72 -9.94
CA SER A 149 8.44 27.11 -11.15
C SER A 149 7.65 28.42 -10.94
N SER A 150 8.37 29.51 -10.70
CA SER A 150 7.81 30.87 -10.74
C SER A 150 7.49 31.25 -12.20
N GLY A 151 6.21 31.36 -12.55
CA GLY A 151 5.78 32.06 -13.76
C GLY A 151 4.48 31.55 -14.36
N VAL A 152 4.51 30.41 -15.06
CA VAL A 152 3.49 30.12 -16.10
C VAL A 152 2.62 28.88 -15.77
N ALA A 153 3.15 27.87 -15.07
CA ALA A 153 2.37 26.67 -14.70
C ALA A 153 1.44 26.87 -13.50
N ARG A 154 1.63 27.97 -12.75
CA ARG A 154 0.88 28.27 -11.51
C ARG A 154 -0.58 28.63 -11.78
N GLU A 155 -0.92 29.12 -12.98
CA GLU A 155 -2.29 29.54 -13.32
C GLU A 155 -3.22 28.35 -13.60
N GLN A 156 -2.75 27.31 -14.29
CA GLN A 156 -3.56 26.11 -14.55
C GLN A 156 -3.79 25.26 -13.28
N GLN A 157 -2.77 25.11 -12.44
CA GLN A 157 -2.90 24.30 -11.21
C GLN A 157 -3.55 25.08 -10.05
N SER A 158 -3.30 26.39 -9.92
CA SER A 158 -4.05 27.20 -8.95
C SER A 158 -5.52 27.36 -9.33
N GLY A 159 -5.85 27.42 -10.63
CA GLY A 159 -7.23 27.38 -11.10
C GLY A 159 -7.97 26.10 -10.70
N PHE A 160 -7.29 24.95 -10.76
CA PHE A 160 -7.81 23.66 -10.27
C PHE A 160 -7.99 23.65 -8.74
N LEU A 161 -6.99 24.09 -7.98
CA LEU A 161 -7.05 24.15 -6.50
C LEU A 161 -8.07 25.18 -5.98
N ARG A 162 -8.25 26.32 -6.67
CA ARG A 162 -9.30 27.33 -6.36
C ARG A 162 -10.70 26.80 -6.65
N ARG A 163 -10.90 26.06 -7.74
CA ARG A 163 -12.19 25.43 -8.05
C ARG A 163 -12.57 24.38 -7.02
N LEU A 164 -11.59 23.61 -6.51
CA LEU A 164 -11.80 22.67 -5.41
C LEU A 164 -12.20 23.40 -4.13
N THR A 165 -11.53 24.49 -3.74
CA THR A 165 -11.89 25.25 -2.52
C THR A 165 -13.24 25.97 -2.62
N CYS A 166 -13.65 26.43 -3.82
CA CYS A 166 -14.97 27.05 -4.01
C CYS A 166 -16.13 26.03 -3.98
N ALA A 167 -15.91 24.77 -4.33
CA ALA A 167 -16.94 23.73 -4.23
C ALA A 167 -17.31 23.41 -2.77
N PHE A 168 -16.43 23.70 -1.81
CA PHE A 168 -16.64 23.41 -0.38
C PHE A 168 -17.19 24.58 0.44
N ARG A 169 -17.44 25.76 -0.15
CA ARG A 169 -17.87 26.96 0.60
C ARG A 169 -19.31 27.41 0.34
N ARG A 170 -20.16 26.54 -0.20
CA ARG A 170 -21.56 26.87 -0.52
C ARG A 170 -22.54 25.98 0.23
N SER A 171 -22.50 26.01 1.57
CA SER A 171 -23.65 25.62 2.39
C SER A 171 -23.48 26.07 3.85
N GLU A 172 -23.46 27.38 4.11
CA GLU A 172 -23.88 27.89 5.41
C GLU A 172 -24.68 29.19 5.17
N ALA A 173 -25.99 29.10 5.33
CA ALA A 173 -26.85 30.26 5.51
C ALA A 173 -26.96 30.55 7.02
N PRO A 174 -26.93 31.82 7.46
CA PRO A 174 -26.97 32.15 8.87
C PRO A 174 -28.43 32.25 9.35
N ALA A 175 -28.77 31.53 10.42
CA ALA A 175 -29.95 31.80 11.21
C ALA A 175 -29.52 32.47 12.53
N THR A 176 -29.77 33.76 12.61
CA THR A 176 -29.76 34.57 13.84
C THR A 176 -31.02 34.31 14.67
N SER A 177 -30.89 34.09 15.99
CA SER A 177 -31.79 34.68 17.01
C SER A 177 -31.39 34.34 18.46
N HIS A 178 -30.95 35.39 19.15
CA HIS A 178 -31.01 35.78 20.58
C HIS A 178 -31.48 34.86 21.74
N CYS A 179 -30.64 34.93 22.80
CA CYS A 179 -30.88 35.29 24.22
C CYS A 179 -31.20 34.26 25.33
N ALA A 180 -30.23 34.20 26.26
CA ALA A 180 -30.31 34.44 27.72
C ALA A 180 -30.72 33.31 28.71
N THR A 181 -29.69 32.81 29.42
CA THR A 181 -29.50 32.69 30.88
C THR A 181 -30.64 32.21 31.80
N THR A 182 -30.46 31.03 32.43
CA THR A 182 -30.50 30.85 33.91
C THR A 182 -29.82 29.54 34.35
N ALA A 183 -29.17 29.56 35.52
CA ALA A 183 -28.53 28.42 36.18
C ALA A 183 -29.49 27.62 37.09
N SER A 184 -29.29 26.30 37.21
CA SER A 184 -29.41 25.56 38.49
C SER A 184 -28.92 24.11 38.40
N ARG A 185 -28.34 23.65 39.52
CA ARG A 185 -27.87 22.31 39.88
C ARG A 185 -28.86 21.16 39.63
N GLY A 186 -28.32 19.95 39.40
CA GLY A 186 -28.83 18.71 39.99
C GLY A 186 -28.97 17.49 39.06
N ALA A 187 -28.24 16.42 39.42
CA ALA A 187 -28.53 15.00 39.19
C ALA A 187 -28.53 14.40 37.75
N GLU A 188 -27.45 13.68 37.47
CA GLU A 188 -27.41 12.24 37.12
C GLU A 188 -28.68 11.61 36.50
N ALA A 189 -28.61 11.31 35.19
CA ALA A 189 -29.19 10.10 34.58
C ALA A 189 -28.75 9.95 33.12
N ASP A 190 -28.25 8.75 32.81
CA ASP A 190 -27.98 8.21 31.49
C ASP A 190 -29.03 8.55 30.42
N ARG A 191 -28.57 9.03 29.25
CA ARG A 191 -29.01 8.55 27.93
C ARG A 191 -28.26 9.21 26.77
N LYS A 192 -27.81 8.32 25.87
CA LYS A 192 -27.68 8.44 24.40
C LYS A 192 -26.63 9.38 23.79
N GLY A 193 -25.85 8.78 22.90
CA GLY A 193 -25.71 9.28 21.53
C GLY A 193 -24.37 9.92 21.22
N GLY A 194 -23.48 9.12 20.61
CA GLY A 194 -22.36 9.62 19.84
C GLY A 194 -22.38 8.94 18.48
N ASP A 195 -23.24 9.42 17.58
CA ASP A 195 -23.15 9.12 16.16
C ASP A 195 -21.77 9.54 15.68
N SER A 196 -20.92 8.53 15.45
CA SER A 196 -19.67 8.65 14.72
C SER A 196 -20.01 9.08 13.31
N CYS A 197 -20.06 10.39 13.10
CA CYS A 197 -20.00 11.02 11.80
C CYS A 197 -18.63 10.66 11.20
N ARG A 198 -18.56 9.47 10.57
CA ARG A 198 -17.58 9.17 9.55
C ARG A 198 -17.82 10.16 8.43
N THR A 199 -17.18 11.32 8.53
CA THR A 199 -16.86 12.15 7.36
C THR A 199 -16.09 11.25 6.42
N SER A 200 -16.80 10.69 5.43
CA SER A 200 -16.19 10.14 4.24
C SER A 200 -15.50 11.30 3.55
N ALA A 201 -14.24 11.53 3.93
CA ALA A 201 -13.33 12.37 3.19
C ALA A 201 -13.34 11.81 1.77
N SER A 202 -14.07 12.46 0.87
CA SER A 202 -14.00 12.17 -0.55
C SER A 202 -12.55 12.38 -0.93
N ALA A 203 -11.81 11.27 -1.03
CA ALA A 203 -10.41 11.28 -1.37
C ALA A 203 -10.30 12.01 -2.71
N VAL A 204 -9.76 13.21 -2.68
CA VAL A 204 -9.47 13.98 -3.88
C VAL A 204 -8.47 13.15 -4.65
N MET A 205 -8.95 12.49 -5.71
CA MET A 205 -8.13 11.67 -6.58
C MET A 205 -7.15 12.57 -7.32
N LEU A 206 -5.88 12.51 -6.94
CA LEU A 206 -4.81 13.12 -7.70
C LEU A 206 -4.68 12.40 -9.05
N PRO A 207 -4.58 13.14 -10.17
CA PRO A 207 -4.44 12.51 -11.49
C PRO A 207 -3.14 11.69 -11.60
N ASN A 208 -2.09 12.12 -10.90
CA ASN A 208 -0.82 11.40 -10.77
C ASN A 208 -0.48 11.25 -9.28
N PRO A 209 -0.91 10.18 -8.62
CA PRO A 209 -0.58 9.95 -7.22
C PRO A 209 0.93 9.69 -7.05
N PRO A 210 1.56 10.14 -5.95
CA PRO A 210 2.92 9.78 -5.61
C PRO A 210 3.05 8.27 -5.43
N GLN A 211 4.15 7.72 -5.95
CA GLN A 211 4.42 6.28 -6.00
C GLN A 211 5.27 5.89 -4.78
N MET A 212 4.85 4.85 -4.07
CA MET A 212 5.53 4.27 -2.92
C MET A 212 5.96 2.83 -3.20
N LEU A 213 7.23 2.50 -2.97
CA LEU A 213 7.72 1.13 -2.95
C LEU A 213 7.85 0.64 -1.50
N VAL A 214 7.29 -0.53 -1.20
CA VAL A 214 7.46 -1.23 0.09
C VAL A 214 8.20 -2.53 -0.19
N PRO A 215 9.55 -2.53 -0.18
CA PRO A 215 10.33 -3.72 -0.48
C PRO A 215 10.34 -4.66 0.75
N LEU A 216 10.35 -5.97 0.50
CA LEU A 216 10.36 -7.01 1.56
C LEU A 216 9.22 -6.79 2.56
N CYS A 217 8.00 -6.58 2.04
CA CYS A 217 6.93 -5.92 2.77
C CYS A 217 6.30 -6.75 3.90
N GLY A 218 6.49 -8.07 3.93
CA GLY A 218 5.73 -8.94 4.80
C GLY A 218 4.23 -8.72 4.64
N ASP A 219 3.53 -8.61 5.76
CA ASP A 219 2.12 -8.19 5.86
C ASP A 219 1.97 -6.79 6.49
N SER A 220 2.92 -5.90 6.18
CA SER A 220 3.01 -4.57 6.79
C SER A 220 1.74 -3.74 6.59
N PRO A 221 1.18 -3.13 7.66
CA PRO A 221 -0.02 -2.28 7.57
C PRO A 221 0.22 -1.00 6.75
N ILE A 222 1.47 -0.64 6.45
CA ILE A 222 1.81 0.54 5.65
C ILE A 222 1.19 0.50 4.26
N ILE A 223 1.01 -0.69 3.67
CA ILE A 223 0.48 -0.86 2.32
C ILE A 223 -0.93 -0.26 2.24
N ARG A 224 -1.80 -0.67 3.17
CA ARG A 224 -3.17 -0.15 3.29
C ARG A 224 -3.18 1.33 3.69
N THR A 225 -2.37 1.71 4.67
CA THR A 225 -2.31 3.10 5.16
C THR A 225 -1.92 4.08 4.06
N ALA A 226 -0.87 3.78 3.30
CA ALA A 226 -0.40 4.64 2.22
C ALA A 226 -1.46 4.77 1.11
N ALA A 227 -2.15 3.69 0.76
CA ALA A 227 -3.26 3.75 -0.20
C ALA A 227 -4.42 4.63 0.29
N LEU A 228 -4.82 4.52 1.56
CA LEU A 228 -5.82 5.40 2.18
C LEU A 228 -5.40 6.88 2.18
N GLN A 229 -4.10 7.14 2.24
CA GLN A 229 -3.51 8.47 2.16
C GLN A 229 -3.38 8.98 0.72
N GLY A 230 -3.74 8.18 -0.28
CA GLY A 230 -3.75 8.55 -1.70
C GLY A 230 -2.46 8.25 -2.46
N PHE A 231 -1.52 7.50 -1.87
CA PHE A 231 -0.36 6.98 -2.58
C PHE A 231 -0.77 5.79 -3.45
N GLU A 232 -0.03 5.59 -4.53
CA GLU A 232 -0.03 4.31 -5.25
C GLU A 232 1.16 3.48 -4.77
N VAL A 233 0.93 2.22 -4.42
CA VAL A 233 1.85 1.39 -3.65
C VAL A 233 2.23 0.15 -4.43
N ASP A 234 3.51 -0.03 -4.72
CA ASP A 234 4.08 -1.33 -5.11
C ASP A 234 4.69 -1.97 -3.87
N ALA A 235 4.21 -3.14 -3.44
CA ALA A 235 4.76 -3.88 -2.32
C ALA A 235 5.27 -5.25 -2.79
N VAL A 236 6.46 -5.64 -2.37
CA VAL A 236 7.13 -6.85 -2.88
C VAL A 236 7.53 -7.76 -1.73
N ASP A 237 7.18 -9.04 -1.80
CA ASP A 237 7.71 -10.07 -0.92
C ASP A 237 7.88 -11.41 -1.66
N SER A 238 8.81 -12.24 -1.21
CA SER A 238 9.01 -13.58 -1.77
C SER A 238 8.24 -14.68 -1.00
N SER A 239 7.74 -14.38 0.21
CA SER A 239 6.93 -15.28 1.01
C SER A 239 5.47 -15.28 0.54
N GLN A 240 4.97 -16.45 0.12
CA GLN A 240 3.57 -16.62 -0.25
C GLN A 240 2.64 -16.26 0.90
N THR A 241 2.95 -16.77 2.09
CA THR A 241 2.17 -16.53 3.30
C THR A 241 2.08 -15.02 3.58
N ALA A 242 3.17 -14.27 3.36
CA ALA A 242 3.23 -12.82 3.57
C ALA A 242 2.25 -12.10 2.67
N ILE A 243 2.31 -12.43 1.38
CA ILE A 243 1.43 -11.85 0.39
C ILE A 243 -0.03 -12.21 0.68
N GLN A 244 -0.34 -13.46 1.05
CA GLN A 244 -1.70 -13.85 1.40
C GLN A 244 -2.26 -13.09 2.62
N SER A 245 -1.45 -12.89 3.66
CA SER A 245 -1.85 -12.07 4.82
C SER A 245 -1.97 -10.60 4.48
N ALA A 246 -1.04 -10.07 3.69
CA ALA A 246 -1.09 -8.70 3.20
C ALA A 246 -2.40 -8.45 2.43
N VAL A 247 -2.82 -9.39 1.57
CA VAL A 247 -4.12 -9.34 0.88
C VAL A 247 -5.25 -9.31 1.90
N SER A 248 -5.35 -10.32 2.79
CA SER A 248 -6.45 -10.40 3.77
C SER A 248 -6.60 -9.12 4.60
N ARG A 249 -5.49 -8.62 5.17
CA ARG A 249 -5.50 -7.41 6.01
C ARG A 249 -5.81 -6.14 5.22
N THR A 250 -5.40 -6.08 3.95
CA THR A 250 -5.69 -4.94 3.09
C THR A 250 -7.17 -4.92 2.74
N GLU A 251 -7.74 -6.07 2.35
CA GLU A 251 -9.16 -6.20 1.97
C GLU A 251 -10.13 -5.96 3.14
N GLU A 252 -9.76 -6.33 4.37
CA GLU A 252 -10.61 -6.17 5.56
C GLU A 252 -10.99 -4.71 5.89
N GLY A 253 -10.29 -3.72 5.36
CA GLY A 253 -10.58 -2.32 5.70
C GLY A 253 -10.19 -1.28 4.65
N LEU A 254 -9.84 -1.68 3.44
CA LEU A 254 -9.63 -0.76 2.33
C LEU A 254 -10.91 -0.69 1.47
N PRO A 255 -11.43 0.51 1.16
CA PRO A 255 -12.49 0.65 0.18
C PRO A 255 -12.09 0.08 -1.19
N ARG A 256 -13.02 -0.60 -1.88
CA ARG A 256 -12.73 -1.32 -3.14
C ARG A 256 -12.18 -0.42 -4.23
N GLU A 257 -12.62 0.84 -4.27
CA GLU A 257 -12.13 1.86 -5.21
C GLU A 257 -10.61 2.13 -5.07
N LEU A 258 -10.01 1.81 -3.92
CA LEU A 258 -8.59 1.97 -3.67
C LEU A 258 -7.78 0.70 -3.93
N TYR A 259 -8.41 -0.44 -4.30
CA TYR A 259 -7.67 -1.68 -4.59
C TYR A 259 -6.70 -1.49 -5.76
N SER A 260 -7.12 -0.72 -6.76
CA SER A 260 -6.29 -0.35 -7.92
C SER A 260 -5.04 0.46 -7.57
N LYS A 261 -4.94 0.99 -6.33
CA LYS A 261 -3.79 1.73 -5.84
C LYS A 261 -2.71 0.84 -5.22
N ILE A 262 -2.96 -0.46 -5.10
CA ILE A 262 -2.03 -1.39 -4.46
C ILE A 262 -1.61 -2.48 -5.46
N HIS A 263 -0.31 -2.66 -5.60
CA HIS A 263 0.35 -3.62 -6.46
C HIS A 263 1.21 -4.56 -5.60
N LEU A 264 0.68 -5.73 -5.21
CA LEU A 264 1.40 -6.75 -4.44
C LEU A 264 2.10 -7.73 -5.39
N HIS A 265 3.42 -7.77 -5.31
CA HIS A 265 4.27 -8.61 -6.14
C HIS A 265 4.81 -9.77 -5.31
N TRP A 266 4.31 -10.98 -5.57
CA TRP A 266 4.87 -12.21 -5.00
C TRP A 266 6.09 -12.68 -5.81
N LYS A 267 7.23 -12.02 -5.60
CA LYS A 267 8.48 -12.27 -6.34
C LYS A 267 9.69 -12.07 -5.44
N ASN A 268 10.79 -12.73 -5.79
CA ASN A 268 12.09 -12.41 -5.19
C ASN A 268 12.50 -10.99 -5.59
N PHE A 269 12.81 -10.13 -4.62
CA PHE A 269 13.22 -8.75 -4.86
C PHE A 269 14.49 -8.64 -5.73
N PHE A 270 15.34 -9.67 -5.74
CA PHE A 270 16.54 -9.72 -6.57
C PHE A 270 16.29 -10.34 -7.96
N SER A 271 15.07 -10.81 -8.28
CA SER A 271 14.83 -11.47 -9.57
C SER A 271 14.79 -10.45 -10.71
N PRO A 272 15.51 -10.70 -11.82
CA PRO A 272 15.40 -9.86 -13.01
C PRO A 272 13.97 -9.76 -13.54
N GLU A 273 13.16 -10.81 -13.36
CA GLU A 273 11.76 -10.85 -13.80
C GLU A 273 10.88 -9.80 -13.11
N LEU A 274 11.20 -9.41 -11.87
CA LEU A 274 10.53 -8.30 -11.19
C LEU A 274 10.88 -6.96 -11.85
N TRP A 275 12.18 -6.73 -12.08
CA TRP A 275 12.73 -5.45 -12.55
C TRP A 275 12.62 -5.22 -14.05
N GLU A 276 12.53 -6.28 -14.83
CA GLU A 276 12.29 -6.26 -16.28
C GLU A 276 10.83 -6.57 -16.63
N GLY A 277 10.01 -6.88 -15.62
CA GLY A 277 8.57 -7.08 -15.73
C GLY A 277 7.80 -5.94 -15.07
N PRO A 278 7.05 -6.20 -13.98
CA PRO A 278 6.09 -5.25 -13.43
C PRO A 278 6.72 -3.95 -12.89
N LEU A 279 7.98 -3.96 -12.48
CA LEU A 279 8.67 -2.76 -11.98
C LEU A 279 9.53 -2.07 -13.05
N LYS A 280 9.49 -2.53 -14.31
CA LYS A 280 10.34 -1.99 -15.37
C LYS A 280 10.09 -0.51 -15.61
N GLY A 281 11.15 0.29 -15.47
CA GLY A 281 11.11 1.74 -15.67
C GLY A 281 10.36 2.51 -14.58
N LYS A 282 9.80 1.84 -13.56
CA LYS A 282 9.15 2.51 -12.44
C LYS A 282 10.17 3.28 -11.60
N LYS A 283 9.76 4.45 -11.15
CA LYS A 283 10.53 5.32 -10.27
C LYS A 283 9.63 5.80 -9.13
N TYR A 284 10.11 5.68 -7.90
CA TYR A 284 9.32 5.92 -6.70
C TYR A 284 9.67 7.24 -6.03
N ASP A 285 8.64 7.95 -5.58
CA ASP A 285 8.78 9.15 -4.78
C ASP A 285 9.20 8.80 -3.34
N VAL A 286 8.70 7.67 -2.84
CA VAL A 286 9.02 7.15 -1.51
C VAL A 286 9.36 5.66 -1.60
N ILE A 287 10.43 5.26 -0.93
CA ILE A 287 10.69 3.85 -0.62
C ILE A 287 10.57 3.69 0.90
N TYR A 288 9.64 2.85 1.35
CA TYR A 288 9.41 2.57 2.77
C TYR A 288 10.13 1.27 3.17
N GLU A 289 11.42 1.41 3.48
CA GLU A 289 12.33 0.31 3.83
C GLU A 289 12.28 0.06 5.34
N ARG A 290 11.26 -0.68 5.79
CA ARG A 290 11.16 -1.06 7.20
C ARG A 290 11.71 -2.47 7.40
N GLN A 291 12.91 -2.56 7.97
CA GLN A 291 13.58 -3.79 8.40
C GLN A 291 13.98 -4.78 7.29
N GLY A 292 13.68 -4.53 6.01
CA GLY A 292 14.10 -5.42 4.91
C GLY A 292 15.62 -5.59 4.83
N MET A 293 16.41 -4.51 4.94
CA MET A 293 17.88 -4.58 5.01
C MET A 293 18.39 -5.37 6.21
N THR A 294 17.67 -5.33 7.32
CA THR A 294 18.01 -6.06 8.55
C THR A 294 17.63 -7.54 8.46
N SER A 295 16.79 -7.92 7.51
CA SER A 295 16.44 -9.30 7.22
C SER A 295 17.47 -9.97 6.30
N LEU A 296 18.09 -9.20 5.42
CA LEU A 296 19.09 -9.69 4.47
C LEU A 296 20.44 -10.03 5.11
N ASN A 297 21.12 -11.02 4.53
CA ASN A 297 22.55 -11.23 4.78
C ASN A 297 23.32 -9.97 4.40
N ARG A 298 24.41 -9.68 5.13
CA ARG A 298 25.18 -8.44 4.95
C ARG A 298 25.75 -8.30 3.54
N GLU A 299 26.13 -9.42 2.96
CA GLU A 299 26.72 -9.53 1.62
C GLU A 299 25.71 -9.17 0.51
N GLN A 300 24.40 -9.28 0.78
CA GLN A 300 23.34 -8.95 -0.18
C GLN A 300 22.90 -7.49 -0.12
N ARG A 301 23.29 -6.76 0.95
CA ARG A 301 22.87 -5.36 1.16
C ARG A 301 23.38 -4.39 0.08
N PRO A 302 24.60 -4.51 -0.46
CA PRO A 302 25.05 -3.67 -1.56
C PRO A 302 24.17 -3.82 -2.81
N ASP A 303 23.85 -5.05 -3.20
CA ASP A 303 22.97 -5.33 -4.34
C ASP A 303 21.55 -4.81 -4.10
N TYR A 304 21.04 -4.98 -2.89
CA TYR A 304 19.74 -4.46 -2.50
C TYR A 304 19.70 -2.94 -2.56
N ALA A 305 20.70 -2.26 -1.97
CA ALA A 305 20.82 -0.80 -2.02
C ALA A 305 20.95 -0.29 -3.46
N TYR A 306 21.69 -1.01 -4.32
CA TYR A 306 21.76 -0.70 -5.75
C TYR A 306 20.38 -0.71 -6.42
N LEU A 307 19.56 -1.73 -6.15
CA LEU A 307 18.20 -1.81 -6.67
C LEU A 307 17.30 -0.69 -6.14
N LEU A 308 17.40 -0.35 -4.85
CA LEU A 308 16.67 0.79 -4.27
C LEU A 308 17.09 2.12 -4.92
N LYS A 309 18.39 2.35 -5.11
CA LYS A 309 18.92 3.54 -5.81
C LYS A 309 18.40 3.62 -7.24
N ARG A 310 18.37 2.50 -7.98
CA ARG A 310 17.80 2.43 -9.34
C ARG A 310 16.30 2.70 -9.35
N ALA A 311 15.56 2.30 -8.31
CA ALA A 311 14.11 2.50 -8.21
C ALA A 311 13.73 3.91 -7.74
N LEU A 312 14.62 4.65 -7.08
CA LEU A 312 14.32 5.97 -6.53
C LEU A 312 14.27 7.06 -7.61
N LYS A 313 13.33 8.00 -7.48
CA LYS A 313 13.34 9.28 -8.21
C LYS A 313 14.47 10.20 -7.72
N ASP A 314 14.88 11.16 -8.54
CA ASP A 314 15.95 12.10 -8.16
C ASP A 314 15.55 13.01 -6.97
N ASP A 315 14.26 13.33 -6.84
CA ASP A 315 13.66 14.08 -5.73
C ASP A 315 12.92 13.18 -4.72
N GLY A 316 13.17 11.87 -4.79
CA GLY A 316 12.59 10.87 -3.91
C GLY A 316 13.34 10.72 -2.59
N LEU A 317 12.74 9.99 -1.64
CA LEU A 317 13.35 9.64 -0.36
C LEU A 317 13.14 8.17 0.01
N ILE A 318 14.01 7.66 0.86
CA ILE A 318 13.92 6.32 1.45
C ILE A 318 13.80 6.49 2.96
N TYR A 319 12.69 6.06 3.55
CA TYR A 319 12.62 5.81 4.99
C TYR A 319 13.28 4.46 5.26
N VAL A 320 14.20 4.41 6.22
CA VAL A 320 14.91 3.19 6.62
C VAL A 320 14.79 2.99 8.12
N GLU A 321 14.33 1.82 8.56
CA GLU A 321 14.39 1.44 9.97
C GLU A 321 15.67 0.64 10.26
N GLY A 322 16.63 1.28 10.91
CA GLY A 322 17.86 0.66 11.39
C GLY A 322 17.63 -0.11 12.69
N ILE A 323 18.50 -1.08 12.98
CA ILE A 323 18.45 -1.85 14.23
C ILE A 323 19.83 -1.86 14.88
N PHE A 324 19.88 -1.40 16.12
CA PHE A 324 21.01 -1.58 17.02
C PHE A 324 20.78 -2.78 17.93
N ARG A 325 21.83 -3.56 18.19
CA ARG A 325 21.78 -4.69 19.12
C ARG A 325 22.78 -4.45 20.24
N THR A 326 22.30 -4.32 21.47
CA THR A 326 23.18 -4.30 22.64
C THR A 326 23.24 -5.70 23.22
N GLY A 327 24.37 -6.38 23.00
CA GLY A 327 24.59 -7.64 23.68
C GLY A 327 25.78 -8.45 23.20
N ARG A 328 26.64 -8.77 24.15
CA ARG A 328 27.61 -9.87 24.05
C ARG A 328 27.16 -10.92 25.06
N VAL A 329 26.35 -11.89 24.64
CA VAL A 329 26.23 -13.12 25.42
C VAL A 329 27.59 -13.82 25.28
N LYS A 330 28.35 -13.93 26.37
CA LYS A 330 29.57 -14.76 26.40
C LYS A 330 29.22 -16.14 25.83
N GLY A 331 29.75 -16.47 24.65
CA GLY A 331 29.55 -17.75 23.99
C GLY A 331 28.45 -17.84 22.93
N ASN A 332 27.58 -16.84 22.74
CA ASN A 332 26.60 -16.87 21.65
C ASN A 332 26.40 -15.49 21.00
N LYS A 333 27.07 -15.26 19.87
CA LYS A 333 26.73 -14.13 18.98
C LYS A 333 25.38 -14.45 18.36
N LEU A 334 24.30 -13.80 18.80
CA LEU A 334 23.02 -13.85 18.09
C LEU A 334 23.26 -13.44 16.63
N ARG A 335 23.27 -14.43 15.74
CA ARG A 335 23.74 -14.28 14.35
C ARG A 335 22.70 -13.65 13.41
N GLY A 336 21.56 -13.21 13.92
CA GLY A 336 20.47 -12.65 13.11
C GLY A 336 19.57 -13.75 12.54
N PRO A 337 18.49 -13.37 11.83
CA PRO A 337 17.92 -12.01 11.72
C PRO A 337 17.13 -11.58 13.00
N PRO A 338 16.77 -10.28 13.16
CA PRO A 338 17.29 -9.16 12.38
C PRO A 338 18.79 -8.95 12.65
N TYR A 339 19.55 -8.74 11.58
CA TYR A 339 20.94 -8.33 11.60
C TYR A 339 21.04 -6.84 11.95
N SER A 340 22.06 -6.45 12.69
CA SER A 340 22.30 -5.03 12.96
C SER A 340 22.51 -4.26 11.66
N LEU A 341 22.01 -3.03 11.62
CA LEU A 341 22.24 -2.06 10.55
C LEU A 341 22.58 -0.74 11.23
N SER A 342 23.77 -0.21 10.96
CA SER A 342 24.26 1.01 11.60
C SER A 342 24.16 2.21 10.65
N LYS A 343 24.14 3.44 11.19
CA LYS A 343 24.24 4.67 10.40
C LYS A 343 25.45 4.65 9.45
N ARG A 344 26.63 4.23 9.95
CA ARG A 344 27.85 4.12 9.15
C ARG A 344 27.71 3.16 7.97
N GLU A 345 27.01 2.04 8.17
CA GLU A 345 26.75 1.10 7.08
C GLU A 345 25.78 1.69 6.06
N LEU A 346 24.76 2.44 6.49
CA LEU A 346 23.89 3.17 5.57
C LEU A 346 24.65 4.24 4.78
N GLU A 347 25.56 4.97 5.41
CA GLU A 347 26.44 5.94 4.73
C GLU A 347 27.37 5.26 3.71
N GLN A 348 27.76 4.00 3.93
CA GLN A 348 28.53 3.23 2.95
C GLN A 348 27.65 2.75 1.77
N LEU A 349 26.40 2.35 2.03
CA LEU A 349 25.46 1.91 1.01
C LEU A 349 24.93 3.08 0.16
N PHE A 350 24.79 4.25 0.77
CA PHE A 350 24.30 5.50 0.18
C PHE A 350 25.29 6.63 0.44
N PRO A 351 26.44 6.62 -0.26
CA PRO A 351 27.51 7.56 0.01
C PRO A 351 27.19 8.97 -0.48
N LEU A 352 27.70 9.97 0.24
CA LEU A 352 27.58 11.38 -0.13
C LEU A 352 28.25 11.68 -1.48
N SER A 353 29.29 10.93 -1.86
CA SER A 353 29.92 11.03 -3.18
C SER A 353 28.98 10.70 -4.34
N GLU A 354 27.91 9.94 -4.09
CA GLU A 354 26.82 9.67 -5.05
C GLU A 354 25.62 10.64 -4.88
N GLY A 355 25.76 11.67 -4.04
CA GLY A 355 24.75 12.69 -3.77
C GLY A 355 23.70 12.29 -2.72
N TYR A 356 23.91 11.20 -1.98
CA TYR A 356 22.98 10.76 -0.94
C TYR A 356 23.35 11.28 0.45
N TYR A 357 22.37 11.84 1.13
CA TYR A 357 22.44 12.22 2.53
C TYR A 357 21.75 11.16 3.39
N VAL A 358 22.41 10.72 4.45
CA VAL A 358 21.84 9.81 5.45
C VAL A 358 21.66 10.57 6.77
N ARG A 359 20.41 10.67 7.22
CA ARG A 359 20.08 11.24 8.54
C ARG A 359 19.37 10.20 9.37
N CYS A 360 19.82 10.01 10.60
CA CYS A 360 19.23 9.07 11.54
C CYS A 360 18.86 9.81 12.81
N GLU A 361 17.87 9.30 13.54
CA GLU A 361 17.53 9.80 14.86
C GLU A 361 18.78 9.79 15.76
N GLU A 362 19.16 10.96 16.25
CA GLU A 362 20.19 11.12 17.27
C GLU A 362 19.61 10.77 18.65
N LYS A 363 19.14 9.52 18.81
CA LYS A 363 18.70 9.06 20.12
C LYS A 363 19.95 8.87 20.99
N THR A 364 20.08 9.75 21.98
CA THR A 364 21.06 9.70 23.06
C THR A 364 20.83 8.42 23.87
N ASP A 365 21.42 7.34 23.38
CA ASP A 365 21.47 6.03 24.01
C ASP A 365 20.10 5.37 24.19
N ALA A 366 19.74 4.52 23.24
CA ALA A 366 18.68 3.51 23.37
C ALA A 366 18.65 2.85 24.76
N MET A 367 19.82 2.65 25.38
CA MET A 367 19.94 2.07 26.71
C MET A 367 19.43 2.99 27.83
N ARG A 368 19.52 4.32 27.68
CA ARG A 368 18.98 5.27 28.66
C ARG A 368 17.46 5.27 28.68
N GLN A 369 16.78 5.21 27.53
CA GLN A 369 15.31 5.11 27.45
C GLN A 369 14.81 3.77 28.01
N LEU A 370 15.42 2.65 27.61
CA LEU A 370 15.11 1.31 28.12
C LEU A 370 15.26 1.19 29.65
N SER A 371 16.21 1.93 30.24
CA SER A 371 16.46 1.92 31.69
C SER A 371 15.39 2.65 32.53
N ARG A 372 14.68 3.61 31.94
CA ARG A 372 13.77 4.51 32.64
C ARG A 372 12.31 4.06 32.59
N GLU A 373 11.85 3.53 31.46
CA GLU A 373 10.41 3.43 31.19
C GLU A 373 9.79 2.05 31.47
N ASN A 374 10.56 0.96 31.53
CA ASN A 374 9.98 -0.38 31.63
C ASN A 374 10.60 -1.25 32.73
N ARG A 375 9.90 -1.39 33.86
CA ARG A 375 10.26 -2.32 34.95
C ARG A 375 10.30 -3.79 34.47
N ILE A 376 9.53 -4.14 33.44
CA ILE A 376 9.50 -5.47 32.82
C ILE A 376 10.81 -5.77 32.07
N LEU A 377 11.40 -4.76 31.41
CA LEU A 377 12.65 -4.91 30.67
C LEU A 377 13.88 -5.04 31.57
N LYS A 378 13.78 -4.71 32.87
CA LYS A 378 14.86 -5.00 33.87
C LYS A 378 15.11 -6.49 34.06
N ARG A 379 14.16 -7.37 33.68
CA ARG A 379 14.29 -8.83 33.75
C ARG A 379 14.85 -9.45 32.49
N VAL A 380 14.81 -8.73 31.37
CA VAL A 380 15.46 -9.16 30.13
C VAL A 380 16.95 -8.85 30.28
N PRO A 381 17.86 -9.84 30.09
CA PRO A 381 19.28 -9.58 30.08
C PRO A 381 19.58 -8.41 29.14
N LYS A 382 20.38 -7.44 29.60
CA LYS A 382 20.70 -6.25 28.80
C LYS A 382 21.33 -6.61 27.44
N GLU A 383 21.82 -7.84 27.35
CA GLU A 383 22.46 -8.47 26.23
C GLU A 383 21.51 -8.99 25.13
N LEU A 384 20.19 -8.77 25.26
CA LEU A 384 19.20 -9.17 24.26
C LEU A 384 18.42 -7.98 23.65
N TYR A 385 18.74 -6.73 24.00
CA TYR A 385 17.96 -5.61 23.45
C TYR A 385 18.25 -5.39 21.97
N VAL A 386 17.16 -5.32 21.22
CA VAL A 386 17.08 -4.86 19.85
C VAL A 386 16.42 -3.50 19.90
N THR A 387 17.13 -2.45 19.50
CA THR A 387 16.57 -1.09 19.48
C THR A 387 16.48 -0.58 18.05
N PRO A 388 15.27 -0.37 17.53
CA PRO A 388 15.10 0.27 16.23
C PRO A 388 15.44 1.76 16.33
N PHE A 389 15.89 2.32 15.21
CA PHE A 389 16.07 3.77 15.05
C PHE A 389 15.67 4.16 13.62
N SER A 390 15.07 5.34 13.48
CA SER A 390 14.65 5.84 12.18
C SER A 390 15.83 6.48 11.46
N CYS A 391 15.93 6.21 10.16
CA CYS A 391 16.79 6.94 9.23
C CYS A 391 16.01 7.35 8.00
N VAL A 392 16.51 8.38 7.32
CA VAL A 392 16.05 8.81 6.02
C VAL A 392 17.25 8.99 5.11
N VAL A 393 17.15 8.45 3.90
CA VAL A 393 18.12 8.62 2.83
C VAL A 393 17.48 9.45 1.74
N PHE A 394 18.12 10.54 1.33
CA PHE A 394 17.57 11.47 0.35
C PHE A 394 18.68 12.20 -0.42
N ARG A 395 18.32 12.85 -1.53
CA ARG A 395 19.19 13.76 -2.27
C ARG A 395 18.84 15.20 -1.93
N GLU A 396 19.73 16.13 -2.24
CA GLU A 396 19.49 17.56 -1.99
C GLU A 396 18.19 18.06 -2.64
N ALA A 397 17.88 17.58 -3.86
CA ALA A 397 16.66 17.89 -4.59
C ALA A 397 15.36 17.50 -3.87
N THR A 398 15.42 16.60 -2.88
CA THR A 398 14.27 16.16 -2.09
C THR A 398 13.91 17.15 -0.98
N VAL A 399 14.86 17.98 -0.53
CA VAL A 399 14.71 18.82 0.66
C VAL A 399 13.89 20.08 0.36
N ASN A 400 12.82 20.28 1.12
CA ASN A 400 12.07 21.51 1.11
C ASN A 400 12.60 22.46 2.19
N LEU A 401 13.49 23.36 1.79
CA LEU A 401 14.12 24.34 2.69
C LEU A 401 13.13 25.29 3.36
N ARG A 402 11.92 25.49 2.82
CA ARG A 402 10.93 26.41 3.41
C ARG A 402 10.21 25.80 4.61
N THR A 403 10.06 24.48 4.63
CA THR A 403 9.34 23.76 5.69
C THR A 403 10.27 23.05 6.66
N ARG A 404 11.57 23.01 6.36
CA ARG A 404 12.58 22.39 7.22
C ARG A 404 12.91 23.31 8.40
N THR A 405 12.91 22.75 9.60
CA THR A 405 13.19 23.44 10.86
C THR A 405 14.67 23.79 11.04
N GLU A 406 15.58 23.01 10.44
CA GLU A 406 17.03 23.20 10.55
C GLU A 406 17.69 23.28 9.17
N PRO A 407 18.73 24.11 8.97
CA PRO A 407 19.47 24.14 7.72
C PRO A 407 20.15 22.79 7.42
N LEU A 408 20.36 22.49 6.14
CA LEU A 408 21.19 21.36 5.71
C LEU A 408 22.62 21.58 6.23
N GLN A 409 22.98 20.91 7.32
CA GLN A 409 24.37 20.85 7.74
C GLN A 409 25.13 19.96 6.77
N HIS A 410 25.84 20.54 5.81
CA HIS A 410 26.83 19.78 5.06
C HIS A 410 27.83 19.22 6.08
N PRO A 411 28.18 17.92 6.02
CA PRO A 411 29.25 17.42 6.87
C PRO A 411 30.46 18.30 6.61
N GLU A 412 31.00 18.90 7.68
CA GLU A 412 32.22 19.68 7.59
C GLU A 412 33.27 18.82 6.88
N PRO A 413 34.01 19.38 5.90
CA PRO A 413 35.10 18.64 5.30
C PRO A 413 35.99 18.14 6.43
N PRO A 414 36.44 16.87 6.38
CA PRO A 414 37.30 16.34 7.43
C PRO A 414 38.45 17.31 7.61
N ILE A 415 38.62 17.81 8.85
CA ILE A 415 39.76 18.65 9.19
C ILE A 415 40.98 17.83 8.81
N LEU A 416 41.66 18.25 7.74
CA LEU A 416 42.91 17.64 7.32
C LEU A 416 43.87 17.91 8.46
N THR A 417 44.08 16.92 9.32
CA THR A 417 45.16 16.97 10.30
C THR A 417 46.43 17.19 9.49
N PRO A 418 47.16 18.29 9.71
CA PRO A 418 48.43 18.49 9.03
C PRO A 418 49.30 17.25 9.29
N PRO A 419 50.03 16.76 8.27
CA PRO A 419 50.92 15.62 8.45
C PRO A 419 51.84 15.92 9.63
N GLU A 420 51.94 14.98 10.58
CA GLU A 420 52.86 15.13 11.70
C GLU A 420 54.27 15.35 11.14
N GLU A 421 54.85 16.52 11.44
CA GLU A 421 56.16 16.99 10.92
C GLU A 421 57.35 16.10 11.32
N ASN A 422 57.13 14.95 11.98
CA ASN A 422 58.18 14.08 12.48
C ASN A 422 58.08 12.62 12.01
N PHE A 423 57.38 12.34 10.91
CA PHE A 423 57.45 11.03 10.27
C PHE A 423 58.77 10.90 9.48
N VAL A 424 59.80 10.36 10.14
CA VAL A 424 61.02 9.88 9.48
C VAL A 424 60.73 8.50 8.89
N TRP A 425 61.03 8.34 7.60
CA TRP A 425 60.79 7.13 6.80
C TRP A 425 61.46 5.87 7.33
#